data_AF-A0A357MCP9-F1
#
_entry.id   AF-A0A357MCP9-F1
#
_cell.length_a   1.000
_cell.length_b   1.000
_cell.length_c   1.000
_cell.angle_alpha   90.00
_cell.angle_beta   90.00
_cell.angle_gamma   90.00
#
_symmetry.space_group_name_H-M   'P 1'
#
loop_
_entity.id
_entity.type
_entity.pdbx_description
1 polymer ?
#
loop_
_entity_poly.entity_id
_entity_poly.type
_entity_poly.pdbx_seq_one_letter_code
_entity_poly.pdbx_strand_id
1 'polypeptide(L)'
;EADHYANGSVLQTILANDNNLVINGSFGNGKTGWSTWSGEGGVSAFDVKDGVAEILITSAGWEAWHTQFYQEGIPLKGGKTYEVSFKAKSAVPRQIILEYSKTSAASAQAKFDITADWATYGAQFTVSNSNPLQLNYLIGKTLGADPTANSTPHTISFDDIVVREVQGGPPVTPPSGTLDNGTFDVDSKGWSQYFDGIGSAAVKDGEFAIDLTGTGQAAYSAQVDYENLKLVQGKTYTLKFKARSTVNRNIQVAVEHKGGDYTKYMEAELVALTQNMDEYSYTFTMNGATDAGVHLVFLLGLIDGNSTETNSEISAGSTIYLDDVSLIEG
;
A
#
# COMPACT_ATOMS: atom_id res chain seq x y z
N GLU A 1 20.92 -26.81 51.19
CA GLU A 1 19.61 -26.37 50.66
C GLU A 1 19.85 -25.00 50.04
N ALA A 2 19.96 -24.94 48.70
CA ALA A 2 18.87 -24.57 47.78
C ALA A 2 18.46 -23.09 48.01
N ASP A 3 18.59 -22.14 47.07
CA ASP A 3 18.25 -22.23 45.66
C ASP A 3 19.04 -21.26 44.75
N HIS A 4 19.28 -21.75 43.54
CA HIS A 4 19.73 -20.99 42.38
C HIS A 4 18.61 -20.06 41.89
N TYR A 5 18.87 -18.75 41.80
CA TYR A 5 18.14 -17.88 40.88
C TYR A 5 19.09 -17.40 39.80
N ALA A 6 18.88 -17.93 38.59
CA ALA A 6 19.44 -17.35 37.38
C ALA A 6 18.72 -16.03 37.12
N ASN A 7 19.47 -14.94 36.98
CA ASN A 7 18.94 -13.69 36.44
C ASN A 7 18.60 -13.93 34.97
N GLY A 8 17.33 -14.19 34.68
CA GLY A 8 16.80 -14.16 33.33
C GLY A 8 16.89 -12.74 32.80
N SER A 9 17.83 -12.46 31.90
CA SER A 9 17.79 -11.26 31.10
C SER A 9 16.63 -11.39 30.13
N VAL A 10 15.51 -10.73 30.44
CA VAL A 10 14.45 -10.48 29.46
C VAL A 10 15.04 -9.53 28.42
N LEU A 11 15.38 -10.06 27.25
CA LEU A 11 15.53 -9.24 26.05
C LEU A 11 14.13 -8.80 25.65
N GLN A 12 13.66 -7.72 26.27
CA GLN A 12 12.50 -7.01 25.78
C GLN A 12 12.95 -6.33 24.49
N THR A 13 12.58 -6.91 23.35
CA THR A 13 12.67 -6.22 22.07
C THR A 13 11.89 -4.91 22.22
N ILE A 14 12.61 -3.79 22.30
CA ILE A 14 11.99 -2.47 22.21
C ILE A 14 11.56 -2.34 20.75
N LEU A 15 10.37 -2.84 20.45
CA LEU A 15 9.63 -2.38 19.29
C LEU A 15 9.34 -0.90 19.59
N ALA A 16 9.75 -0.01 18.70
CA ALA A 16 9.19 1.32 18.69
C ALA A 16 7.65 1.18 18.64
N ASN A 17 6.89 2.16 19.14
CA ASN A 17 5.42 2.14 19.15
C ASN A 17 4.78 2.17 17.74
N ASP A 18 5.44 1.64 16.72
CA ASP A 18 5.11 1.72 15.29
C ASP A 18 4.63 0.38 14.69
N ASN A 19 4.45 -0.66 15.53
CA ASN A 19 4.03 -2.01 15.15
C ASN A 19 4.93 -2.69 14.09
N ASN A 20 6.18 -2.24 13.90
CA ASN A 20 7.11 -2.88 12.96
C ASN A 20 7.57 -4.24 13.49
N LEU A 21 7.48 -5.30 12.67
CA LEU A 21 7.84 -6.67 13.02
C LEU A 21 9.31 -6.99 12.73
N VAL A 22 9.99 -6.18 11.90
CA VAL A 22 11.45 -6.26 11.78
C VAL A 22 12.12 -5.44 12.86
N ILE A 23 13.26 -5.91 13.35
CA ILE A 23 14.12 -5.14 14.24
C ILE A 23 15.06 -4.25 13.43
N ASN A 24 15.31 -3.04 13.94
CA ASN A 24 16.32 -2.12 13.41
C ASN A 24 16.17 -1.84 11.90
N GLY A 25 14.93 -1.66 11.42
CA GLY A 25 14.65 -1.35 10.02
C GLY A 25 15.06 0.06 9.58
N SER A 26 15.23 0.99 10.52
CA SER A 26 15.78 2.34 10.30
C SER A 26 17.31 2.42 10.43
N PHE A 27 17.97 1.28 10.67
CA PHE A 27 19.43 1.14 10.84
C PHE A 27 20.09 2.08 11.87
N GLY A 28 19.32 2.72 12.75
CA GLY A 28 19.84 3.55 13.84
C GLY A 28 20.70 2.77 14.86
N ASN A 29 20.55 1.44 14.90
CA ASN A 29 21.35 0.54 15.74
C ASN A 29 22.37 -0.28 14.92
N GLY A 30 22.91 0.32 13.85
CA GLY A 30 23.93 -0.31 13.01
C GLY A 30 23.41 -1.57 12.32
N LYS A 31 24.20 -2.65 12.33
CA LYS A 31 23.89 -3.91 11.62
C LYS A 31 22.94 -4.85 12.39
N THR A 32 22.47 -4.46 13.56
CA THR A 32 21.69 -5.33 14.46
C THR A 32 20.51 -5.97 13.72
N GLY A 33 20.42 -7.31 13.76
CA GLY A 33 19.32 -8.09 13.16
C GLY A 33 19.40 -8.32 11.65
N TRP A 34 20.30 -7.66 10.94
CA TRP A 34 20.44 -7.76 9.49
C TRP A 34 21.72 -8.47 9.10
N SER A 35 21.70 -9.23 8.01
CA SER A 35 22.85 -9.98 7.52
C SER A 35 22.86 -10.05 6.00
N THR A 36 24.02 -10.35 5.43
CA THR A 36 24.12 -10.76 4.05
C THR A 36 24.51 -12.22 3.94
N TRP A 37 24.12 -12.83 2.84
CA TRP A 37 24.63 -14.13 2.42
C TRP A 37 25.18 -14.00 1.00
N SER A 38 26.24 -14.75 0.71
CA SER A 38 26.83 -14.80 -0.62
C SER A 38 27.30 -16.24 -0.90
N GLY A 39 26.92 -16.75 -2.06
CA GLY A 39 27.23 -18.12 -2.50
C GLY A 39 27.43 -18.18 -4.01
N GLU A 40 28.01 -19.28 -4.50
CA GLU A 40 28.10 -19.63 -5.92
C GLU A 40 28.50 -18.44 -6.83
N GLY A 41 29.62 -17.79 -6.51
CA GLY A 41 30.18 -16.68 -7.30
C GLY A 41 29.61 -15.29 -6.97
N GLY A 42 28.60 -15.19 -6.10
CA GLY A 42 28.17 -13.94 -5.49
C GLY A 42 29.17 -13.46 -4.44
N VAL A 43 29.36 -12.14 -4.35
CA VAL A 43 30.21 -11.48 -3.35
C VAL A 43 29.59 -10.15 -2.97
N SER A 44 29.23 -10.01 -1.70
CA SER A 44 28.75 -8.74 -1.13
C SER A 44 29.33 -8.43 0.24
N ALA A 45 29.29 -7.15 0.59
CA ALA A 45 29.58 -6.66 1.93
C ALA A 45 28.45 -5.73 2.40
N PHE A 46 28.00 -5.93 3.63
CA PHE A 46 27.02 -5.07 4.29
C PHE A 46 27.71 -4.12 5.24
N ASP A 47 27.44 -2.82 5.09
CA ASP A 47 27.77 -1.79 6.05
C ASP A 47 26.59 -0.91 6.42
N VAL A 48 26.72 -0.14 7.50
CA VAL A 48 25.73 0.91 7.84
C VAL A 48 26.47 2.24 7.97
N LYS A 49 26.06 3.23 7.20
CA LYS A 49 26.60 4.59 7.22
C LYS A 49 25.47 5.60 7.35
N ASP A 50 25.59 6.52 8.29
CA ASP A 50 24.62 7.59 8.52
C ASP A 50 23.16 7.11 8.65
N GLY A 51 22.96 5.94 9.28
CA GLY A 51 21.64 5.34 9.45
C GLY A 51 21.08 4.65 8.19
N VAL A 52 21.90 4.38 7.17
CA VAL A 52 21.50 3.72 5.93
C VAL A 52 22.27 2.41 5.78
N ALA A 53 21.58 1.33 5.42
CA ALA A 53 22.23 0.09 5.03
C ALA A 53 22.84 0.22 3.63
N GLU A 54 24.13 -0.03 3.51
CA GLU A 54 24.87 -0.06 2.25
C GLU A 54 25.33 -1.47 1.93
N ILE A 55 24.82 -2.03 0.84
CA ILE A 55 25.23 -3.35 0.37
C ILE A 55 26.09 -3.18 -0.87
N LEU A 56 27.41 -3.31 -0.70
CA LEU A 56 28.35 -3.33 -1.81
C LEU A 56 28.31 -4.71 -2.46
N ILE A 57 27.88 -4.75 -3.72
CA ILE A 57 27.88 -5.96 -4.54
C ILE A 57 29.12 -5.89 -5.42
N THR A 58 30.09 -6.75 -5.11
CA THR A 58 31.33 -6.87 -5.91
C THR A 58 31.13 -7.85 -7.06
N SER A 59 30.33 -8.90 -6.83
CA SER A 59 29.90 -9.86 -7.85
C SER A 59 28.47 -10.28 -7.59
N ALA A 60 27.62 -10.19 -8.60
CA ALA A 60 26.22 -10.59 -8.52
C ALA A 60 26.03 -12.13 -8.50
N GLY A 61 27.05 -12.89 -8.90
CA GLY A 61 26.92 -14.32 -9.16
C GLY A 61 26.05 -14.61 -10.39
N TRP A 62 25.63 -15.87 -10.52
CA TRP A 62 24.93 -16.37 -11.71
C TRP A 62 23.42 -16.45 -11.55
N GLU A 63 22.91 -16.35 -10.32
CA GLU A 63 21.49 -16.41 -9.97
C GLU A 63 21.10 -15.29 -9.02
N ALA A 64 19.82 -14.94 -8.98
CA ALA A 64 19.32 -13.83 -8.16
C ALA A 64 19.58 -14.04 -6.66
N TRP A 65 19.57 -15.29 -6.18
CA TRP A 65 19.78 -15.63 -4.77
C TRP A 65 21.25 -15.77 -4.37
N HIS A 66 22.22 -15.73 -5.30
CA HIS A 66 23.65 -15.88 -4.98
C HIS A 66 24.20 -14.73 -4.12
N THR A 67 23.44 -13.64 -3.98
CA THR A 67 23.68 -12.59 -2.99
C THR A 67 22.36 -12.19 -2.36
N GLN A 68 22.30 -12.14 -1.04
CA GLN A 68 21.09 -11.86 -0.27
C GLN A 68 21.40 -10.83 0.81
N PHE A 69 20.45 -9.94 1.07
CA PHE A 69 20.39 -9.10 2.26
C PHE A 69 19.10 -9.46 3.01
N TYR A 70 19.18 -9.80 4.29
CA TYR A 70 18.04 -10.41 4.97
C TYR A 70 17.99 -10.18 6.47
N GLN A 71 16.80 -10.42 7.02
CA GLN A 71 16.53 -10.61 8.43
C GLN A 71 15.67 -11.87 8.60
N GLU A 72 15.94 -12.67 9.63
CA GLU A 72 15.22 -13.90 9.92
C GLU A 72 14.58 -13.91 11.31
N GLY A 73 13.64 -14.84 11.52
CA GLY A 73 12.95 -15.00 12.80
C GLY A 73 11.79 -14.02 13.01
N ILE A 74 11.30 -13.37 11.95
CA ILE A 74 10.22 -12.38 12.03
C ILE A 74 8.90 -13.12 12.35
N PRO A 75 8.24 -12.83 13.47
CA PRO A 75 7.07 -13.60 13.90
C PRO A 75 5.83 -13.24 13.07
N LEU A 76 5.20 -14.25 12.48
CA LEU A 76 3.94 -14.12 11.74
C LEU A 76 2.84 -14.99 12.37
N LYS A 77 1.59 -14.70 12.02
CA LYS A 77 0.40 -15.46 12.39
C LYS A 77 -0.24 -15.99 11.11
N GLY A 78 -0.58 -17.27 11.10
CA GLY A 78 -1.32 -17.89 9.99
C GLY A 78 -2.69 -17.23 9.77
N GLY A 79 -3.12 -17.18 8.51
CA GLY A 79 -4.35 -16.53 8.07
C GLY A 79 -4.27 -14.99 8.03
N LYS A 80 -3.06 -14.42 8.22
CA LYS A 80 -2.84 -12.97 8.20
C LYS A 80 -2.07 -12.54 6.97
N THR A 81 -2.22 -11.27 6.66
CA THR A 81 -1.45 -10.59 5.62
C THR A 81 -0.57 -9.55 6.24
N TYR A 82 0.60 -9.43 5.63
CA TYR A 82 1.63 -8.54 6.06
C TYR A 82 2.03 -7.66 4.89
N GLU A 83 2.35 -6.41 5.19
CA GLU A 83 2.95 -5.47 4.25
C GLU A 83 4.43 -5.32 4.59
N VAL A 84 5.27 -5.44 3.57
CA VAL A 84 6.66 -4.99 3.61
C VAL A 84 6.73 -3.63 2.92
N SER A 85 7.33 -2.64 3.57
CA SER A 85 7.67 -1.34 2.98
C SER A 85 9.14 -1.05 3.24
N PHE A 86 9.84 -0.46 2.27
CA PHE A 86 11.24 -0.10 2.40
C PHE A 86 11.60 1.02 1.41
N LYS A 87 12.57 1.86 1.77
CA LYS A 87 13.22 2.75 0.82
C LYS A 87 14.44 2.07 0.25
N ALA A 88 14.68 2.28 -1.03
CA ALA A 88 15.91 1.83 -1.68
C ALA A 88 16.36 2.77 -2.80
N LYS A 89 17.67 2.73 -3.08
CA LYS A 89 18.28 3.24 -4.30
C LYS A 89 19.49 2.38 -4.67
N SER A 90 19.90 2.41 -5.93
CA SER A 90 21.05 1.66 -6.43
C SER A 90 21.92 2.54 -7.31
N ALA A 91 23.23 2.56 -7.04
CA ALA A 91 24.17 3.33 -7.85
C ALA A 91 24.21 2.88 -9.33
N VAL A 92 23.85 1.62 -9.59
CA VAL A 92 23.56 1.08 -10.93
C VAL A 92 22.14 0.54 -10.91
N PRO A 93 21.19 1.13 -11.69
CA PRO A 93 19.80 0.69 -11.69
C PRO A 93 19.66 -0.81 -11.97
N ARG A 94 18.75 -1.47 -11.25
CA ARG A 94 18.63 -2.93 -11.31
C ARG A 94 17.33 -3.45 -10.71
N GLN A 95 16.97 -4.67 -11.11
CA GLN A 95 15.92 -5.40 -10.45
C GLN A 95 16.46 -6.14 -9.20
N ILE A 96 15.64 -6.16 -8.15
CA ILE A 96 15.82 -7.02 -6.98
C ILE A 96 14.55 -7.87 -6.78
N ILE A 97 14.68 -8.97 -6.03
CA ILE A 97 13.53 -9.81 -5.65
C ILE A 97 13.36 -9.77 -4.14
N LEU A 98 12.13 -9.54 -3.68
CA LEU A 98 11.72 -9.69 -2.30
C LEU A 98 11.11 -11.07 -2.11
N GLU A 99 11.71 -11.89 -1.25
CA GLU A 99 11.30 -13.27 -1.01
C GLU A 99 10.88 -13.49 0.46
N TYR A 100 9.79 -14.24 0.63
CA TYR A 100 9.17 -14.56 1.93
C TYR A 100 9.55 -15.97 2.41
N SER A 101 10.86 -16.21 2.53
CA SER A 101 11.42 -17.53 2.81
C SER A 101 10.90 -18.15 4.11
N LYS A 102 10.85 -19.50 4.14
CA LYS A 102 10.33 -20.34 5.25
C LYS A 102 8.81 -20.23 5.53
N THR A 103 8.07 -19.40 4.78
CA THR A 103 6.62 -19.23 4.91
C THR A 103 5.83 -19.93 3.79
N SER A 104 4.50 -20.00 3.91
CA SER A 104 3.62 -20.43 2.82
C SER A 104 3.63 -19.48 1.61
N ALA A 105 4.14 -18.26 1.77
CA ALA A 105 4.19 -17.23 0.73
C ALA A 105 5.51 -17.24 -0.08
N ALA A 106 6.40 -18.21 0.14
CA ALA A 106 7.73 -18.24 -0.48
C ALA A 106 7.70 -18.15 -2.01
N SER A 107 6.69 -18.70 -2.67
CA SER A 107 6.52 -18.65 -4.14
C SER A 107 5.94 -17.34 -4.67
N ALA A 108 5.40 -16.48 -3.80
CA ALA A 108 4.68 -15.26 -4.20
C ALA A 108 5.59 -14.07 -4.54
N GLN A 109 6.89 -14.18 -4.25
CA GLN A 109 7.97 -13.19 -4.44
C GLN A 109 7.62 -11.92 -5.24
N ALA A 110 7.96 -10.75 -4.70
CA ALA A 110 7.81 -9.48 -5.41
C ALA A 110 9.11 -9.07 -6.11
N LYS A 111 9.01 -8.30 -7.20
CA LYS A 111 10.16 -7.80 -7.97
C LYS A 111 10.08 -6.28 -8.05
N PHE A 112 11.23 -5.61 -7.90
CA PHE A 112 11.30 -4.16 -7.91
C PHE A 112 12.49 -3.68 -8.73
N ASP A 113 12.25 -2.72 -9.61
CA ASP A 113 13.31 -2.02 -10.34
C ASP A 113 13.79 -0.83 -9.49
N ILE A 114 14.98 -0.97 -8.93
CA ILE A 114 15.62 0.03 -8.06
C ILE A 114 16.44 0.97 -8.93
N THR A 115 16.12 2.26 -8.88
CA THR A 115 16.79 3.31 -9.67
C THR A 115 17.86 4.04 -8.85
N ALA A 116 18.51 5.05 -9.44
CA ALA A 116 19.55 5.85 -8.78
C ALA A 116 19.02 6.76 -7.67
N ASP A 117 17.73 7.09 -7.73
CA ASP A 117 17.07 7.96 -6.77
C ASP A 117 16.38 7.15 -5.68
N TRP A 118 16.30 7.74 -4.48
CA TRP A 118 15.51 7.15 -3.40
C TRP A 118 14.04 7.10 -3.80
N ALA A 119 13.45 5.91 -3.67
CA ALA A 119 12.02 5.72 -3.72
C ALA A 119 11.59 4.73 -2.63
N THR A 120 10.30 4.77 -2.31
CA THR A 120 9.67 3.80 -1.40
C THR A 120 9.03 2.70 -2.22
N TYR A 121 9.27 1.46 -1.82
CA TYR A 121 8.75 0.25 -2.42
C TYR A 121 7.99 -0.54 -1.38
N GLY A 122 7.01 -1.30 -1.82
CA GLY A 122 6.26 -2.18 -0.94
C GLY A 122 5.58 -3.32 -1.65
N ALA A 123 5.33 -4.38 -0.91
CA ALA A 123 4.53 -5.50 -1.34
C ALA A 123 3.90 -6.19 -0.14
N GLN A 124 2.78 -6.84 -0.39
CA GLN A 124 2.06 -7.58 0.63
C GLN A 124 2.07 -9.06 0.35
N PHE A 125 2.00 -9.84 1.42
CA PHE A 125 2.01 -11.29 1.33
C PHE A 125 1.15 -11.89 2.44
N THR A 126 0.43 -12.96 2.08
CA THR A 126 -0.48 -13.66 3.00
C THR A 126 0.13 -14.99 3.38
N VAL A 127 0.15 -15.28 4.68
CA VAL A 127 0.63 -16.58 5.18
C VAL A 127 -0.53 -17.43 5.69
N SER A 128 -0.52 -18.72 5.39
CA SER A 128 -1.51 -19.69 5.86
C SER A 128 -1.10 -20.39 7.15
N ASN A 129 0.18 -20.29 7.53
CA ASN A 129 0.74 -20.83 8.76
C ASN A 129 1.53 -19.75 9.52
N SER A 130 1.91 -20.05 10.77
CA SER A 130 2.66 -19.14 11.64
C SER A 130 4.16 -19.41 11.61
N ASN A 131 4.71 -19.91 10.50
CA ASN A 131 6.16 -20.09 10.40
C ASN A 131 6.84 -18.71 10.45
N PRO A 132 7.93 -18.57 11.23
CA PRO A 132 8.67 -17.31 11.27
C PRO A 132 9.28 -17.02 9.90
N LEU A 133 9.13 -15.77 9.46
CA LEU A 133 9.62 -15.28 8.18
C LEU A 133 11.13 -15.08 8.21
N GLN A 134 11.77 -15.49 7.11
CA GLN A 134 13.03 -14.93 6.67
C GLN A 134 12.76 -14.00 5.47
N LEU A 135 12.87 -12.70 5.71
CA LEU A 135 12.67 -11.66 4.69
C LEU A 135 13.98 -11.49 3.92
N ASN A 136 14.00 -11.95 2.66
CA ASN A 136 15.18 -11.89 1.82
C ASN A 136 15.01 -10.84 0.71
N TYR A 137 15.98 -9.95 0.59
CA TYR A 137 16.23 -9.18 -0.63
C TYR A 137 17.27 -9.93 -1.44
N LEU A 138 16.85 -10.60 -2.52
CA LEU A 138 17.73 -11.28 -3.46
C LEU A 138 18.32 -10.22 -4.41
N ILE A 139 19.62 -10.01 -4.26
CA ILE A 139 20.40 -8.94 -4.88
C ILE A 139 21.57 -9.50 -5.70
N GLY A 140 21.52 -10.79 -6.04
CA GLY A 140 22.47 -11.46 -6.95
C GLY A 140 22.27 -11.02 -8.39
N LYS A 141 22.18 -11.95 -9.35
CA LYS A 141 21.96 -11.59 -10.76
C LYS A 141 20.61 -10.86 -10.95
N THR A 142 20.65 -9.62 -11.48
CA THR A 142 19.45 -8.89 -11.91
C THR A 142 18.79 -9.57 -13.12
N LEU A 143 17.47 -9.58 -13.11
CA LEU A 143 16.60 -10.13 -14.17
C LEU A 143 15.91 -9.03 -15.00
N GLY A 144 16.22 -7.76 -14.74
CA GLY A 144 15.70 -6.62 -15.49
C GLY A 144 16.26 -6.55 -16.93
N ALA A 145 15.64 -5.72 -17.77
CA ALA A 145 16.03 -5.56 -19.17
C ALA A 145 17.46 -5.04 -19.34
N ASP A 146 17.95 -4.24 -18.39
CA ASP A 146 19.33 -3.77 -18.34
C ASP A 146 20.19 -4.71 -17.47
N PRO A 147 21.13 -5.47 -18.06
CA PRO A 147 22.00 -6.39 -17.33
C PRO A 147 23.24 -5.71 -16.74
N THR A 148 23.44 -4.39 -16.91
CA THR A 148 24.68 -3.67 -16.53
C THR A 148 25.08 -3.93 -15.07
N ALA A 149 24.12 -4.02 -14.16
CA ALA A 149 24.36 -4.33 -12.75
C ALA A 149 24.94 -5.73 -12.50
N ASN A 150 24.81 -6.68 -13.44
CA ASN A 150 25.37 -8.03 -13.29
C ASN A 150 26.90 -8.06 -13.40
N SER A 151 27.49 -7.09 -14.10
CA SER A 151 28.94 -7.04 -14.37
C SER A 151 29.64 -5.82 -13.79
N THR A 152 28.91 -4.95 -13.10
CA THR A 152 29.44 -3.69 -12.56
C THR A 152 29.35 -3.71 -11.05
N PRO A 153 30.47 -3.62 -10.30
CA PRO A 153 30.42 -3.46 -8.86
C PRO A 153 29.67 -2.18 -8.48
N HIS A 154 28.71 -2.27 -7.57
CA HIS A 154 27.87 -1.13 -7.17
C HIS A 154 27.29 -1.34 -5.78
N THR A 155 26.81 -0.25 -5.19
CA THR A 155 26.11 -0.27 -3.90
C THR A 155 24.61 -0.15 -4.11
N ILE A 156 23.85 -0.99 -3.41
CA ILE A 156 22.43 -0.79 -3.16
C ILE A 156 22.28 -0.25 -1.74
N SER A 157 21.51 0.81 -1.57
CA SER A 157 21.20 1.39 -0.27
C SER A 157 19.76 1.04 0.13
N PHE A 158 19.55 0.69 1.40
CA PHE A 158 18.24 0.44 1.99
C PHE A 158 18.04 1.27 3.26
N ASP A 159 16.81 1.71 3.49
CA ASP A 159 16.41 2.40 4.72
C ASP A 159 14.91 2.21 4.99
N ASP A 160 14.46 2.57 6.19
CA ASP A 160 13.06 2.56 6.61
C ASP A 160 12.35 1.22 6.31
N ILE A 161 12.99 0.09 6.62
CA ILE A 161 12.41 -1.23 6.38
C ILE A 161 11.36 -1.55 7.45
N VAL A 162 10.17 -1.87 6.98
CA VAL A 162 9.00 -2.13 7.81
C VAL A 162 8.33 -3.41 7.37
N VAL A 163 7.93 -4.24 8.33
CA VAL A 163 6.96 -5.32 8.13
C VAL A 163 5.82 -5.14 9.13
N ARG A 164 4.57 -5.03 8.67
CA ARG A 164 3.40 -4.84 9.55
C ARG A 164 2.29 -5.82 9.22
N GLU A 165 1.58 -6.32 10.24
CA GLU A 165 0.31 -7.02 10.02
C GLU A 165 -0.70 -6.02 9.45
N VAL A 166 -1.27 -6.31 8.28
CA VAL A 166 -2.40 -5.54 7.76
C VAL A 166 -3.63 -5.92 8.57
N GLN A 167 -4.13 -4.97 9.36
CA GLN A 167 -5.38 -5.14 10.11
C GLN A 167 -6.54 -5.25 9.09
N GLY A 168 -7.29 -6.36 9.15
CA GLY A 168 -8.37 -6.65 8.17
C GLY A 168 -8.05 -7.76 7.16
N GLY A 169 -6.91 -8.45 7.27
CA GLY A 169 -6.51 -9.49 6.29
C GLY A 169 -5.94 -8.86 5.02
N PRO A 170 -5.68 -9.63 3.95
CA PRO A 170 -4.96 -9.08 2.80
C PRO A 170 -5.73 -7.93 2.20
N PRO A 171 -5.10 -6.79 1.94
CA PRO A 171 -5.42 -6.09 0.72
C PRO A 171 -5.19 -7.14 -0.37
N VAL A 172 -6.32 -7.64 -0.88
CA VAL A 172 -6.31 -8.39 -2.12
C VAL A 172 -5.65 -7.43 -3.09
N THR A 173 -4.42 -7.72 -3.50
CA THR A 173 -3.89 -7.15 -4.73
C THR A 173 -4.79 -7.76 -5.80
N PRO A 174 -5.70 -6.99 -6.40
CA PRO A 174 -6.49 -7.48 -7.50
C PRO A 174 -5.48 -7.86 -8.58
N PRO A 175 -5.62 -8.99 -9.28
CA PRO A 175 -4.73 -9.39 -10.37
C PRO A 175 -4.64 -8.37 -11.53
N SER A 176 -5.29 -7.20 -11.43
CA SER A 176 -5.20 -6.11 -12.42
C SER A 176 -5.26 -4.67 -11.87
N GLY A 177 -5.24 -4.40 -10.56
CA GLY A 177 -5.55 -3.04 -10.05
C GLY A 177 -7.04 -2.70 -10.15
N THR A 178 -7.89 -3.71 -9.94
CA THR A 178 -9.35 -3.69 -9.96
C THR A 178 -9.94 -3.33 -8.60
N LEU A 179 -11.11 -2.70 -8.61
CA LEU A 179 -11.85 -2.43 -7.37
C LEU A 179 -12.59 -3.70 -6.95
N ASP A 180 -12.19 -4.30 -5.81
CA ASP A 180 -12.60 -5.68 -5.44
C ASP A 180 -13.66 -5.75 -4.32
N ASN A 181 -14.03 -4.63 -3.72
CA ASN A 181 -15.05 -4.57 -2.66
C ASN A 181 -16.03 -3.42 -2.87
N GLY A 182 -16.64 -3.36 -4.05
CA GLY A 182 -17.61 -2.33 -4.40
C GLY A 182 -19.06 -2.67 -4.15
N THR A 183 -19.39 -3.94 -3.86
CA THR A 183 -20.76 -4.40 -3.53
C THR A 183 -21.07 -4.28 -2.04
N PHE A 184 -20.06 -4.09 -1.18
CA PHE A 184 -20.22 -3.92 0.27
C PHE A 184 -21.06 -4.98 0.98
N ASP A 185 -21.17 -6.20 0.41
CA ASP A 185 -21.99 -7.28 0.95
C ASP A 185 -21.59 -7.72 2.38
N VAL A 186 -20.33 -7.49 2.76
CA VAL A 186 -19.73 -7.98 4.01
C VAL A 186 -19.14 -6.85 4.85
N ASP A 187 -18.26 -6.04 4.27
CA ASP A 187 -17.57 -4.94 4.95
C ASP A 187 -17.09 -3.86 3.96
N SER A 188 -16.43 -2.82 4.45
CA SER A 188 -15.83 -1.75 3.64
C SER A 188 -14.31 -1.93 3.47
N LYS A 189 -13.80 -3.16 3.53
CA LYS A 189 -12.38 -3.43 3.39
C LYS A 189 -11.84 -2.89 2.06
N GLY A 190 -10.64 -2.29 2.11
CA GLY A 190 -10.02 -1.64 0.96
C GLY A 190 -10.44 -0.18 0.77
N TRP A 191 -11.52 0.26 1.43
CA TRP A 191 -11.95 1.65 1.44
C TRP A 191 -11.35 2.40 2.63
N SER A 192 -10.72 3.52 2.31
CA SER A 192 -10.29 4.56 3.23
C SER A 192 -11.42 5.57 3.46
N GLN A 193 -11.39 6.24 4.62
CA GLN A 193 -12.32 7.31 4.93
C GLN A 193 -11.60 8.45 5.65
N TYR A 194 -11.95 9.69 5.33
CA TYR A 194 -11.47 10.88 6.02
C TYR A 194 -12.63 11.86 6.23
N PHE A 195 -12.78 12.31 7.46
CA PHE A 195 -13.76 13.32 7.85
C PHE A 195 -13.11 14.33 8.78
N ASP A 196 -13.33 15.62 8.52
CA ASP A 196 -12.89 16.73 9.38
C ASP A 196 -13.85 16.92 10.57
N GLY A 197 -14.08 15.83 11.32
CA GLY A 197 -15.02 15.80 12.46
C GLY A 197 -16.51 15.88 12.10
N ILE A 198 -16.86 15.75 10.82
CA ILE A 198 -18.21 15.96 10.29
C ILE A 198 -18.92 14.69 9.80
N GLY A 199 -18.38 13.50 10.09
CA GLY A 199 -19.01 12.27 9.62
C GLY A 199 -18.29 10.98 9.98
N SER A 200 -18.87 9.88 9.51
CA SER A 200 -18.35 8.53 9.63
C SER A 200 -18.94 7.64 8.54
N ALA A 201 -18.25 6.58 8.15
CA ALA A 201 -18.77 5.61 7.19
C ALA A 201 -18.69 4.18 7.72
N ALA A 202 -19.72 3.38 7.41
CA ALA A 202 -19.79 1.96 7.72
C ALA A 202 -20.72 1.23 6.75
N VAL A 203 -20.51 -0.06 6.56
CA VAL A 203 -21.47 -0.90 5.81
C VAL A 203 -22.73 -1.12 6.66
N LYS A 204 -23.89 -0.85 6.07
CA LYS A 204 -25.21 -1.09 6.66
C LYS A 204 -26.11 -1.71 5.60
N ASP A 205 -26.72 -2.85 5.93
CA ASP A 205 -27.67 -3.54 5.06
C ASP A 205 -27.15 -3.83 3.64
N GLY A 206 -25.84 -4.09 3.50
CA GLY A 206 -25.17 -4.36 2.22
C GLY A 206 -24.76 -3.10 1.43
N GLU A 207 -24.98 -1.91 1.96
CA GLU A 207 -24.60 -0.65 1.30
C GLU A 207 -23.51 0.07 2.13
N PHE A 208 -22.62 0.82 1.48
CA PHE A 208 -21.69 1.69 2.20
C PHE A 208 -22.37 3.00 2.60
N ALA A 209 -22.74 3.11 3.86
CA ALA A 209 -23.43 4.25 4.42
C ALA A 209 -22.45 5.27 4.99
N ILE A 210 -22.45 6.49 4.44
CA ILE A 210 -21.68 7.63 4.90
C ILE A 210 -22.62 8.61 5.60
N ASP A 211 -22.55 8.67 6.92
CA ASP A 211 -23.31 9.60 7.74
C ASP A 211 -22.54 10.91 7.89
N LEU A 212 -23.20 12.03 7.60
CA LEU A 212 -22.63 13.38 7.67
C LEU A 212 -23.46 14.27 8.60
N THR A 213 -22.76 15.03 9.43
CA THR A 213 -23.32 16.04 10.35
C THR A 213 -22.81 17.44 10.01
N GLY A 214 -22.28 17.62 8.81
CA GLY A 214 -21.70 18.86 8.31
C GLY A 214 -21.14 18.70 6.91
N THR A 215 -20.85 19.81 6.25
CA THR A 215 -20.16 19.84 4.95
C THR A 215 -18.68 20.20 5.08
N GLY A 216 -18.26 20.78 6.20
CA GLY A 216 -16.89 21.25 6.40
C GLY A 216 -16.60 22.51 5.59
N GLN A 217 -15.33 22.71 5.22
CA GLN A 217 -14.86 23.94 4.56
C GLN A 217 -14.43 23.71 3.10
N ALA A 218 -14.31 22.45 2.67
CA ALA A 218 -13.90 22.09 1.31
C ALA A 218 -14.54 20.76 0.88
N ALA A 219 -14.48 20.46 -0.42
CA ALA A 219 -14.98 19.19 -0.99
C ALA A 219 -14.36 17.97 -0.29
N TYR A 220 -13.08 18.04 0.05
CA TYR A 220 -12.32 16.98 0.71
C TYR A 220 -12.52 16.89 2.23
N SER A 221 -13.28 17.80 2.85
CA SER A 221 -13.58 17.77 4.30
C SER A 221 -14.31 16.50 4.72
N ALA A 222 -14.98 15.82 3.78
CA ALA A 222 -15.47 14.47 3.93
C ALA A 222 -15.16 13.70 2.65
N GLN A 223 -14.54 12.53 2.74
CA GLN A 223 -14.24 11.69 1.60
C GLN A 223 -14.16 10.22 1.98
N VAL A 224 -14.48 9.36 1.01
CA VAL A 224 -14.16 7.94 1.04
C VAL A 224 -13.48 7.58 -0.27
N ASP A 225 -12.49 6.71 -0.21
CA ASP A 225 -11.68 6.38 -1.37
C ASP A 225 -11.18 4.94 -1.37
N TYR A 226 -10.93 4.41 -2.57
CA TYR A 226 -10.31 3.11 -2.78
C TYR A 226 -8.93 3.30 -3.40
N GLU A 227 -7.89 2.97 -2.64
CA GLU A 227 -6.49 3.31 -2.94
C GLU A 227 -5.73 2.19 -3.66
N ASN A 228 -4.51 2.50 -4.11
CA ASN A 228 -3.54 1.57 -4.70
C ASN A 228 -4.03 0.87 -5.97
N LEU A 229 -4.83 1.58 -6.76
CA LEU A 229 -5.24 1.16 -8.09
C LEU A 229 -4.09 1.38 -9.08
N LYS A 230 -4.05 0.53 -10.11
CA LYS A 230 -3.08 0.65 -11.20
C LYS A 230 -3.78 0.96 -12.50
N LEU A 231 -3.46 2.11 -13.08
CA LEU A 231 -3.89 2.49 -14.42
C LEU A 231 -2.72 2.43 -15.39
N VAL A 232 -2.90 1.72 -16.49
CA VAL A 232 -1.89 1.52 -17.52
C VAL A 232 -2.08 2.56 -18.62
N GLN A 233 -0.99 3.24 -19.01
CA GLN A 233 -1.01 4.24 -20.07
C GLN A 233 -1.66 3.69 -21.35
N GLY A 234 -2.54 4.49 -21.94
CA GLY A 234 -3.25 4.20 -23.18
C GLY A 234 -4.44 3.26 -23.02
N LYS A 235 -4.73 2.74 -21.83
CA LYS A 235 -5.92 1.93 -21.56
C LYS A 235 -7.13 2.79 -21.24
N THR A 236 -8.30 2.31 -21.63
CA THR A 236 -9.59 2.92 -21.31
C THR A 236 -10.19 2.21 -20.10
N TYR A 237 -10.81 2.98 -19.22
CA TYR A 237 -11.43 2.50 -17.99
C TYR A 237 -12.87 3.00 -17.91
N THR A 238 -13.75 2.16 -17.36
CA THR A 238 -15.13 2.54 -17.05
C THR A 238 -15.34 2.43 -15.53
N LEU A 239 -15.64 3.56 -14.90
CA LEU A 239 -16.14 3.66 -13.53
C LEU A 239 -17.66 3.49 -13.55
N LYS A 240 -18.20 2.61 -12.71
CA LYS A 240 -19.63 2.52 -12.40
C LYS A 240 -19.85 2.50 -10.90
N PHE A 241 -20.97 3.05 -10.46
CA PHE A 241 -21.44 2.93 -9.08
C PHE A 241 -22.92 3.27 -9.00
N LYS A 242 -23.57 2.76 -7.96
CA LYS A 242 -24.90 3.19 -7.54
C LYS A 242 -24.79 4.10 -6.33
N ALA A 243 -25.59 5.15 -6.30
CA ALA A 243 -25.62 6.04 -5.15
C ALA A 243 -27.00 6.66 -4.91
N ARG A 244 -27.29 6.92 -3.63
CA ARG A 244 -28.42 7.76 -3.17
C ARG A 244 -28.04 8.57 -1.94
N SER A 245 -28.82 9.60 -1.65
CA SER A 245 -28.65 10.44 -0.47
C SER A 245 -30.01 10.76 0.15
N THR A 246 -30.07 10.80 1.48
CA THR A 246 -31.31 11.18 2.20
C THR A 246 -31.68 12.66 1.96
N VAL A 247 -30.70 13.49 1.59
CA VAL A 247 -30.86 14.88 1.15
C VAL A 247 -30.41 15.00 -0.29
N ASN A 248 -31.24 15.57 -1.17
CA ASN A 248 -30.84 15.81 -2.58
C ASN A 248 -29.64 16.76 -2.61
N ARG A 249 -28.54 16.33 -3.22
CA ARG A 249 -27.25 17.04 -3.18
C ARG A 249 -26.34 16.64 -4.32
N ASN A 250 -25.38 17.50 -4.62
CA ASN A 250 -24.23 17.18 -5.43
C ASN A 250 -23.08 16.61 -4.58
N ILE A 251 -22.37 15.65 -5.15
CA ILE A 251 -21.06 15.16 -4.72
C ILE A 251 -20.07 15.29 -5.87
N GLN A 252 -18.78 15.10 -5.61
CA GLN A 252 -17.77 14.95 -6.66
C GLN A 252 -17.16 13.55 -6.63
N VAL A 253 -16.88 12.98 -7.81
CA VAL A 253 -16.16 11.72 -7.96
C VAL A 253 -14.97 11.89 -8.91
N ALA A 254 -13.80 11.38 -8.53
CA ALA A 254 -12.57 11.51 -9.33
C ALA A 254 -11.73 10.23 -9.29
N VAL A 255 -10.87 10.06 -10.28
CA VAL A 255 -9.81 9.04 -10.30
C VAL A 255 -8.48 9.75 -10.51
N GLU A 256 -7.61 9.71 -9.50
CA GLU A 256 -6.41 10.57 -9.45
C GLU A 256 -5.23 9.87 -8.76
N HIS A 257 -4.02 10.42 -8.91
CA HIS A 257 -2.85 9.96 -8.16
C HIS A 257 -3.04 10.27 -6.67
N LYS A 258 -2.84 9.28 -5.79
CA LYS A 258 -2.91 9.47 -4.34
C LYS A 258 -1.60 10.05 -3.83
N GLY A 259 -1.57 11.38 -3.71
CA GLY A 259 -0.43 12.12 -3.15
C GLY A 259 0.11 13.19 -4.11
N GLY A 260 1.14 13.90 -3.68
CA GLY A 260 1.75 14.96 -4.48
C GLY A 260 0.74 16.05 -4.86
N ASP A 261 0.51 16.21 -6.16
CA ASP A 261 -0.41 17.22 -6.73
C ASP A 261 -1.82 16.69 -7.00
N TYR A 262 -2.10 15.41 -6.69
CA TYR A 262 -3.37 14.74 -7.01
C TYR A 262 -3.73 14.84 -8.50
N THR A 263 -2.75 14.57 -9.37
CA THR A 263 -2.94 14.53 -10.82
C THR A 263 -4.17 13.69 -11.19
N LYS A 264 -5.13 14.31 -11.88
CA LYS A 264 -6.38 13.67 -12.28
C LYS A 264 -6.22 12.85 -13.55
N TYR A 265 -6.68 11.62 -13.51
CA TYR A 265 -6.78 10.71 -14.66
C TYR A 265 -8.22 10.64 -15.19
N MET A 266 -9.20 10.78 -14.29
CA MET A 266 -10.55 11.19 -14.59
C MET A 266 -10.81 12.53 -13.88
N GLU A 267 -11.25 13.55 -14.61
CA GLU A 267 -11.65 14.83 -14.02
C GLU A 267 -12.73 14.63 -12.95
N ALA A 268 -12.80 15.55 -11.98
CA ALA A 268 -13.85 15.46 -10.96
C ALA A 268 -15.23 15.72 -11.59
N GLU A 269 -16.08 14.71 -11.56
CA GLU A 269 -17.43 14.77 -12.09
C GLU A 269 -18.41 15.16 -10.98
N LEU A 270 -19.28 16.13 -11.28
CA LEU A 270 -20.34 16.55 -10.36
C LEU A 270 -21.54 15.60 -10.50
N VAL A 271 -21.89 14.91 -9.41
CA VAL A 271 -22.93 13.88 -9.41
C VAL A 271 -24.09 14.34 -8.55
N ALA A 272 -25.26 14.53 -9.15
CA ALA A 272 -26.48 14.88 -8.44
C ALA A 272 -27.14 13.61 -7.88
N LEU A 273 -27.14 13.48 -6.55
CA LEU A 273 -27.79 12.40 -5.83
C LEU A 273 -29.21 12.80 -5.43
N THR A 274 -30.11 11.82 -5.53
CA THR A 274 -31.48 11.92 -5.02
C THR A 274 -31.72 10.87 -3.95
N GLN A 275 -32.95 10.78 -3.42
CA GLN A 275 -33.36 9.71 -2.51
C GLN A 275 -33.49 8.34 -3.19
N ASN A 276 -33.53 8.31 -4.53
CA ASN A 276 -33.57 7.07 -5.30
C ASN A 276 -32.14 6.56 -5.53
N MET A 277 -31.97 5.24 -5.48
CA MET A 277 -30.72 4.59 -5.87
C MET A 277 -30.61 4.62 -7.39
N ASP A 278 -29.74 5.50 -7.89
CA ASP A 278 -29.47 5.66 -9.32
C ASP A 278 -28.07 5.11 -9.65
N GLU A 279 -27.88 4.60 -10.88
CA GLU A 279 -26.59 4.11 -11.39
C GLU A 279 -25.91 5.21 -12.22
N TYR A 280 -24.61 5.41 -11.99
CA TYR A 280 -23.76 6.36 -12.67
C TYR A 280 -22.62 5.64 -13.38
N SER A 281 -22.21 6.12 -14.56
CA SER A 281 -21.16 5.49 -15.37
C SER A 281 -20.31 6.53 -16.09
N TYR A 282 -19.00 6.43 -15.96
CA TYR A 282 -18.02 7.34 -16.57
C TYR A 282 -16.94 6.52 -17.27
N THR A 283 -16.52 6.95 -18.46
CA THR A 283 -15.46 6.28 -19.22
C THR A 283 -14.37 7.28 -19.55
N PHE A 284 -13.11 6.91 -19.29
CA PHE A 284 -11.95 7.76 -19.52
C PHE A 284 -10.76 6.94 -20.01
N THR A 285 -9.78 7.59 -20.62
CA THR A 285 -8.54 6.96 -21.09
C THR A 285 -7.36 7.47 -20.28
N MET A 286 -6.51 6.55 -19.81
CA MET A 286 -5.29 6.87 -19.08
C MET A 286 -4.23 7.47 -20.02
N ASN A 287 -4.29 8.78 -20.23
CA ASN A 287 -3.36 9.49 -21.12
C ASN A 287 -1.98 9.72 -20.47
N GLY A 288 -1.92 9.74 -19.13
CA GLY A 288 -0.68 9.85 -18.37
C GLY A 288 0.18 8.58 -18.41
N ALA A 289 1.40 8.66 -17.86
CA ALA A 289 2.24 7.48 -17.68
C ALA A 289 1.57 6.45 -16.76
N THR A 290 1.86 5.16 -16.95
CA THR A 290 1.34 4.09 -16.09
C THR A 290 1.63 4.41 -14.62
N ASP A 291 0.58 4.37 -13.80
CA ASP A 291 0.64 4.71 -12.38
C ASP A 291 0.02 3.57 -11.55
N ALA A 292 0.67 3.23 -10.44
CA ALA A 292 0.23 2.21 -9.49
C ALA A 292 -0.15 2.80 -8.11
N GLY A 293 -0.14 4.13 -7.98
CA GLY A 293 -0.58 4.88 -6.80
C GLY A 293 -1.89 5.61 -7.03
N VAL A 294 -2.79 5.09 -7.86
CA VAL A 294 -4.07 5.73 -8.16
C VAL A 294 -5.10 5.44 -7.07
N HIS A 295 -6.02 6.37 -6.82
CA HIS A 295 -7.23 6.09 -6.06
C HIS A 295 -8.51 6.57 -6.77
N LEU A 296 -9.62 5.89 -6.50
CA LEU A 296 -10.97 6.37 -6.77
C LEU A 296 -11.47 7.09 -5.53
N VAL A 297 -11.88 8.35 -5.64
CA VAL A 297 -12.31 9.16 -4.50
C VAL A 297 -13.70 9.75 -4.72
N PHE A 298 -14.53 9.65 -3.67
CA PHE A 298 -15.79 10.36 -3.54
C PHE A 298 -15.59 11.51 -2.55
N LEU A 299 -15.75 12.74 -3.03
CA LEU A 299 -15.65 13.98 -2.25
C LEU A 299 -17.06 14.42 -1.85
N LEU A 300 -17.29 14.46 -0.55
CA LEU A 300 -18.61 14.52 0.07
C LEU A 300 -18.77 15.74 1.00
N GLY A 301 -17.77 16.63 1.05
CA GLY A 301 -17.76 17.82 1.89
C GLY A 301 -18.57 18.99 1.31
N LEU A 302 -17.98 20.18 1.32
CA LEU A 302 -18.57 21.39 0.78
C LEU A 302 -18.36 21.42 -0.74
N ILE A 303 -19.44 21.17 -1.49
CA ILE A 303 -19.39 21.02 -2.94
C ILE A 303 -20.01 22.25 -3.62
N ASP A 304 -19.22 22.87 -4.51
CA ASP A 304 -19.70 23.91 -5.41
C ASP A 304 -20.85 23.37 -6.28
N GLY A 305 -22.01 24.01 -6.19
CA GLY A 305 -23.25 23.56 -6.82
C GLY A 305 -24.33 23.11 -5.84
N ASN A 306 -24.01 22.90 -4.55
CA ASN A 306 -25.03 22.79 -3.50
C ASN A 306 -25.46 24.18 -3.01
N SER A 307 -26.77 24.39 -2.81
CA SER A 307 -27.27 25.64 -2.25
C SER A 307 -26.98 25.76 -0.75
N THR A 308 -27.11 26.96 -0.20
CA THR A 308 -27.02 27.19 1.26
C THR A 308 -28.03 26.35 2.03
N GLU A 309 -29.24 26.19 1.50
CA GLU A 309 -30.29 25.36 2.08
C GLU A 309 -29.89 23.88 2.06
N THR A 310 -29.41 23.36 0.93
CA THR A 310 -28.89 21.98 0.83
C THR A 310 -27.77 21.73 1.85
N ASN A 311 -26.82 22.66 1.96
CA ASN A 311 -25.72 22.54 2.92
C ASN A 311 -26.21 22.58 4.39
N SER A 312 -27.28 23.33 4.67
CA SER A 312 -27.93 23.36 5.98
C SER A 312 -28.64 22.05 6.30
N GLU A 313 -29.32 21.44 5.34
CA GLU A 313 -29.96 20.12 5.48
C GLU A 313 -28.92 19.01 5.71
N ILE A 314 -27.81 19.00 4.95
CA ILE A 314 -26.69 18.09 5.17
C ILE A 314 -26.13 18.24 6.59
N SER A 315 -25.97 19.48 7.06
CA SER A 315 -25.44 19.78 8.39
C SER A 315 -26.39 19.43 9.54
N ALA A 316 -27.69 19.33 9.25
CA ALA A 316 -28.68 18.83 10.21
C ALA A 316 -28.63 17.29 10.35
N GLY A 317 -27.96 16.61 9.43
CA GLY A 317 -27.82 15.15 9.38
C GLY A 317 -28.26 14.61 8.03
N SER A 318 -27.36 13.94 7.32
CA SER A 318 -27.67 13.22 6.08
C SER A 318 -26.87 11.94 5.96
N THR A 319 -27.36 11.00 5.16
CA THR A 319 -26.65 9.76 4.86
C THR A 319 -26.59 9.59 3.35
N ILE A 320 -25.39 9.31 2.84
CA ILE A 320 -25.14 8.89 1.46
C ILE A 320 -24.95 7.37 1.48
N TYR A 321 -25.52 6.67 0.52
CA TYR A 321 -25.32 5.24 0.33
C TYR A 321 -24.63 5.02 -1.00
N LEU A 322 -23.54 4.27 -1.00
CA LEU A 322 -22.83 3.80 -2.20
C LEU A 322 -22.97 2.29 -2.31
N ASP A 323 -23.12 1.79 -3.53
CA ASP A 323 -23.20 0.37 -3.82
C ASP A 323 -22.72 0.06 -5.25
N ASP A 324 -22.46 -1.21 -5.55
CA ASP A 324 -22.02 -1.73 -6.86
C ASP A 324 -20.92 -0.90 -7.55
N VAL A 325 -19.93 -0.43 -6.77
CA VAL A 325 -18.81 0.35 -7.31
C VAL A 325 -17.88 -0.57 -8.11
N SER A 326 -17.48 -0.16 -9.30
CA SER A 326 -16.50 -0.90 -10.11
C SER A 326 -15.69 0.05 -10.97
N LEU A 327 -14.40 -0.28 -11.16
CA LEU A 327 -13.53 0.37 -12.12
C LEU A 327 -12.90 -0.72 -12.98
N ILE A 328 -13.29 -0.77 -14.25
CA ILE A 328 -12.97 -1.89 -15.14
C ILE A 328 -12.19 -1.37 -16.34
N GLU A 329 -11.07 -2.04 -16.68
CA GLU A 329 -10.34 -1.82 -17.93
C GLU A 329 -11.18 -2.34 -19.12
N GLY A 330 -11.35 -1.49 -20.14
CA GLY A 330 -12.08 -1.78 -21.39
C GLY A 330 -11.21 -2.32 -22.52
#